data_AF-A0A2P5NAX6-F1
#
_entry.id   AF-A0A2P5NAX6-F1
#
_cell.length_a   1.000
_cell.length_b   1.000
_cell.length_c   1.000
_cell.angle_alpha   90.00
_cell.angle_beta   90.00
_cell.angle_gamma   90.00
#
_symmetry.space_group_name_H-M   'P 1'
#
loop_
_entity.id
_entity.type
_entity.pdbx_description
1 polymer ?
#
loop_
_entity_poly.entity_id
_entity_poly.type
_entity_poly.pdbx_seq_one_letter_code
_entity_poly.pdbx_strand_id
1 'polypeptide(L)'
;MKITYALLPLVAMMALTRVHHFGSLATLPDASLAVFFLAGLCFKPRAVFAALLIEAAVLDFVAIHYFNVSDWCLSPAYIFLIPTYAALWLGGRFSRRYLNQSWLSISKTMAVALVAGCAAFAISNGSFYLFSGRYEAMPLAQYVQATGGYVWSYLGYALLYTGLGLSVLKIWTVVKPSLLEKQMRY
;
A
#
# COMPACT_ATOMS: atom_id res chain seq x y z
N MET A 1 -9.88 -2.42 19.62
CA MET A 1 -10.53 -1.90 18.42
C MET A 1 -11.23 -3.08 17.78
N LYS A 2 -12.57 -3.09 17.61
CA LYS A 2 -13.13 -4.05 16.62
C LYS A 2 -12.37 -3.76 15.33
N ILE A 3 -11.83 -4.78 14.68
CA ILE A 3 -11.04 -4.64 13.43
C ILE A 3 -11.75 -3.70 12.42
N THR A 4 -13.08 -3.67 12.46
CA THR A 4 -13.95 -2.73 11.75
C THR A 4 -13.57 -1.25 11.87
N TYR A 5 -13.06 -0.76 13.00
CA TYR A 5 -12.69 0.66 13.17
C TYR A 5 -11.33 1.01 12.55
N ALA A 6 -10.51 0.03 12.14
CA ALA A 6 -9.25 0.32 11.44
C ALA A 6 -9.49 0.76 9.99
N LEU A 7 -10.68 0.55 9.44
CA LEU A 7 -10.97 0.80 8.03
C LEU A 7 -11.00 2.30 7.76
N LEU A 8 -11.68 3.06 8.61
CA LEU A 8 -11.81 4.51 8.46
C LEU A 8 -10.46 5.24 8.47
N PRO A 9 -9.52 4.96 9.42
CA PRO A 9 -8.17 5.50 9.34
C PRO A 9 -7.42 5.14 8.06
N LEU A 10 -7.56 3.91 7.56
CA LEU A 10 -6.88 3.46 6.33
C LEU A 10 -7.42 4.16 5.08
N VAL A 11 -8.75 4.27 4.96
CA VAL A 11 -9.45 5.03 3.92
C VAL A 11 -9.00 6.50 3.98
N ALA A 12 -9.11 7.14 5.15
CA ALA A 12 -8.70 8.52 5.32
C ALA A 12 -7.21 8.74 4.97
N MET A 13 -6.33 7.83 5.39
CA MET A 13 -4.90 7.90 5.08
C MET A 13 -4.62 7.80 3.58
N MET A 14 -5.32 6.92 2.85
CA MET A 14 -5.18 6.82 1.40
C MET A 14 -5.71 8.08 0.72
N ALA A 15 -6.91 8.55 1.09
CA ALA A 15 -7.51 9.76 0.53
C ALA A 15 -6.62 11.01 0.72
N LEU A 16 -6.01 11.18 1.90
CA LEU A 16 -5.16 12.33 2.22
C LEU A 16 -3.80 12.34 1.51
N THR A 17 -3.32 11.19 1.03
CA THR A 17 -1.96 11.05 0.48
C THR A 17 -1.93 10.71 -1.01
N ARG A 18 -2.98 10.10 -1.54
CA ARG A 18 -3.10 9.72 -2.95
C ARG A 18 -3.55 10.88 -3.83
N VAL A 19 -4.29 11.84 -3.26
CA VAL A 19 -4.72 13.04 -3.98
C VAL A 19 -3.61 14.10 -3.92
N HIS A 20 -2.90 14.27 -5.03
CA HIS A 20 -1.81 15.24 -5.17
C HIS A 20 -2.33 16.67 -5.37
N HIS A 21 -2.95 17.29 -4.36
CA HIS A 21 -3.36 18.70 -4.48
C HIS A 21 -3.49 19.51 -3.17
N PHE A 22 -3.10 18.98 -2.01
CA PHE A 22 -3.03 19.82 -0.81
C PHE A 22 -1.79 20.71 -0.84
N GLY A 23 -1.94 21.87 -1.49
CA GLY A 23 -1.13 23.09 -1.35
C GLY A 23 0.38 22.89 -1.45
N SER A 24 0.91 23.00 -2.67
CA SER A 24 2.26 23.35 -3.19
C SER A 24 3.51 23.49 -2.29
N LEU A 25 3.53 23.01 -1.05
CA LEU A 25 4.64 23.11 -0.10
C LEU A 25 4.89 21.80 0.67
N ALA A 26 3.95 20.84 0.69
CA ALA A 26 4.21 19.47 1.17
C ALA A 26 3.09 18.48 0.73
N THR A 27 3.13 17.96 -0.49
CA THR A 27 2.30 16.77 -0.81
C THR A 27 2.89 15.56 -0.08
N LEU A 28 2.13 15.00 0.84
CA LEU A 28 2.53 13.77 1.52
C LEU A 28 2.72 12.64 0.49
N PRO A 29 3.73 11.79 0.65
CA PRO A 29 3.91 10.62 -0.21
C PRO A 29 2.70 9.68 -0.13
N ASP A 30 2.34 9.06 -1.26
CA ASP A 30 1.21 8.12 -1.35
C ASP A 30 1.37 6.95 -0.36
N ALA A 31 0.40 6.79 0.53
CA ALA A 31 0.36 5.74 1.53
C ALA A 31 -0.31 4.43 1.07
N SER A 32 -0.81 4.36 -0.17
CA SER A 32 -1.63 3.26 -0.70
C SER A 32 -0.98 1.90 -0.47
N LEU A 33 0.34 1.78 -0.69
CA LEU A 33 1.05 0.51 -0.51
C LEU A 33 0.98 0.01 0.95
N ALA A 34 1.22 0.91 1.90
CA ALA A 34 1.12 0.62 3.32
C ALA A 34 -0.33 0.32 3.71
N VAL A 35 -1.30 1.05 3.14
CA VAL A 35 -2.74 0.84 3.38
C VAL A 35 -3.15 -0.57 2.97
N PHE A 36 -2.80 -1.05 1.77
CA PHE A 36 -3.12 -2.41 1.34
C PHE A 36 -2.42 -3.47 2.18
N PHE A 37 -1.16 -3.26 2.59
CA PHE A 37 -0.44 -4.17 3.47
C PHE A 37 -1.10 -4.25 4.86
N LEU A 38 -1.34 -3.11 5.52
CA LEU A 38 -1.97 -3.04 6.83
C LEU A 38 -3.41 -3.55 6.81
N ALA A 39 -4.15 -3.31 5.72
CA ALA A 39 -5.48 -3.87 5.55
C ALA A 39 -5.44 -5.40 5.42
N GLY A 40 -4.46 -5.93 4.69
CA GLY A 40 -4.17 -7.36 4.64
C GLY A 40 -3.83 -7.93 6.02
N LEU A 41 -3.11 -7.18 6.85
CA LEU A 41 -2.80 -7.58 8.23
C LEU A 41 -4.06 -7.57 9.12
N CYS A 42 -4.93 -6.56 9.00
CA CYS A 42 -6.05 -6.33 9.91
C CYS A 42 -7.35 -7.05 9.54
N PHE A 43 -7.71 -7.21 8.25
CA PHE A 43 -9.08 -7.60 7.83
C PHE A 43 -9.20 -9.00 7.21
N LYS A 44 -10.07 -9.85 7.76
CA LYS A 44 -10.40 -11.19 7.20
C LYS A 44 -11.29 -11.15 5.94
N PRO A 45 -12.27 -10.24 5.77
CA PRO A 45 -13.08 -10.19 4.56
C PRO A 45 -12.26 -9.76 3.34
N ARG A 46 -12.44 -10.42 2.19
CA ARG A 46 -11.86 -9.99 0.90
C ARG A 46 -12.55 -8.74 0.34
N ALA A 47 -13.77 -8.45 0.77
CA ALA A 47 -14.52 -7.26 0.38
C ALA A 47 -13.78 -5.94 0.71
N VAL A 48 -12.97 -5.91 1.78
CA VAL A 48 -12.18 -4.73 2.14
C VAL A 48 -11.09 -4.44 1.08
N PHE A 49 -10.49 -5.48 0.50
CA PHE A 49 -9.54 -5.31 -0.60
C PHE A 49 -10.20 -4.67 -1.82
N ALA A 50 -11.39 -5.15 -2.20
CA ALA A 50 -12.16 -4.58 -3.30
C ALA A 50 -12.61 -3.13 -3.01
N ALA A 51 -13.02 -2.82 -1.78
CA ALA A 51 -13.40 -1.47 -1.39
C ALA A 51 -12.22 -0.48 -1.51
N LEU A 52 -11.02 -0.88 -1.07
CA LEU A 52 -9.81 -0.07 -1.19
C LEU A 52 -9.37 0.11 -2.66
N LEU A 53 -9.58 -0.91 -3.52
CA LEU A 53 -9.34 -0.77 -4.96
C LEU A 53 -10.29 0.25 -5.60
N ILE A 54 -11.57 0.20 -5.25
CA ILE A 54 -12.57 1.16 -5.72
C ILE A 54 -12.20 2.56 -5.24
N GLU A 55 -11.82 2.70 -3.96
CA GLU A 55 -11.37 3.98 -3.42
C GLU A 55 -10.15 4.52 -4.18
N ALA A 56 -9.12 3.71 -4.42
CA ALA A 56 -7.95 4.13 -5.20
C ALA A 56 -8.34 4.64 -6.61
N ALA A 57 -9.22 3.93 -7.30
CA ALA A 57 -9.71 4.34 -8.62
C ALA A 57 -10.54 5.64 -8.57
N VAL A 58 -11.39 5.80 -7.54
CA VAL A 58 -12.16 7.03 -7.34
C VAL A 58 -11.24 8.22 -7.02
N LEU A 59 -10.21 8.02 -6.20
CA LEU A 59 -9.24 9.07 -5.87
C LEU A 59 -8.41 9.49 -7.10
N ASP A 60 -8.03 8.54 -7.95
CA ASP A 60 -7.32 8.83 -9.20
C ASP A 60 -8.23 9.59 -10.18
N PHE A 61 -9.50 9.19 -10.30
CA PHE A 61 -10.51 9.93 -11.07
C PHE A 61 -10.68 11.37 -10.55
N VAL A 62 -10.79 11.53 -9.23
CA VAL A 62 -10.93 12.86 -8.62
C VAL A 62 -9.68 13.73 -8.88
N ALA A 63 -8.49 13.15 -8.74
CA ALA A 63 -7.22 13.81 -9.02
C ALA A 63 -7.13 14.33 -10.45
N ILE A 64 -7.53 13.52 -11.42
CA ILE A 64 -7.47 13.87 -12.84
C ILE A 64 -8.53 14.94 -13.18
N HIS A 65 -9.78 14.74 -12.76
CA HIS A 65 -10.89 15.60 -13.20
C HIS A 65 -11.04 16.91 -12.42
N TYR A 66 -10.68 16.94 -11.14
CA TYR A 66 -10.90 18.11 -10.28
C TYR A 66 -9.61 18.79 -9.83
N PHE A 67 -8.46 18.13 -9.96
CA PHE A 67 -7.17 18.65 -9.49
C PHE A 67 -6.13 18.78 -10.61
N ASN A 68 -6.55 18.69 -11.88
CA ASN A 68 -5.68 18.83 -13.06
C ASN A 68 -4.42 17.95 -13.03
N VAL A 69 -4.47 16.80 -12.35
CA VAL A 69 -3.39 15.82 -12.39
C VAL A 69 -3.39 15.15 -13.76
N SER A 70 -2.22 15.00 -14.36
CA SER A 70 -2.10 14.34 -15.67
C SER A 70 -2.59 12.89 -15.60
N ASP A 71 -3.33 12.49 -16.63
CA ASP A 71 -3.78 11.12 -16.86
C ASP A 71 -2.68 10.20 -17.43
N TRP A 72 -1.40 10.61 -17.41
CA TRP A 72 -0.28 9.88 -17.99
C TRP A 72 -0.22 8.40 -17.56
N CYS A 73 -0.52 8.14 -16.29
CA CYS A 73 -0.51 6.80 -15.70
C CYS A 73 -1.76 5.97 -16.03
N LEU A 74 -2.84 6.60 -16.52
CA LEU A 74 -4.03 5.90 -17.01
C LEU A 74 -3.72 5.33 -18.40
N SER A 75 -3.50 4.02 -18.44
CA SER A 75 -3.15 3.25 -19.62
C SER A 75 -3.67 1.81 -19.46
N PRO A 76 -3.59 0.93 -20.48
CA PRO A 76 -3.97 -0.47 -20.32
C PRO A 76 -3.23 -1.18 -19.16
N ALA A 77 -2.02 -0.72 -18.82
CA ALA A 77 -1.26 -1.21 -17.67
C ALA A 77 -1.94 -0.92 -16.31
N TYR A 78 -2.88 0.01 -16.21
CA TYR A 78 -3.53 0.40 -14.94
C TYR A 78 -4.23 -0.77 -14.25
N ILE A 79 -4.73 -1.75 -15.01
CA ILE A 79 -5.36 -2.97 -14.45
C ILE A 79 -4.38 -3.79 -13.58
N PHE A 80 -3.07 -3.67 -13.81
CA PHE A 80 -2.04 -4.35 -13.03
C PHE A 80 -1.86 -3.77 -11.62
N LEU A 81 -2.50 -2.64 -11.29
CA LEU A 81 -2.60 -2.20 -9.91
C LEU A 81 -3.31 -3.24 -9.02
N ILE A 82 -4.23 -4.04 -9.59
CA ILE A 82 -4.89 -5.13 -8.86
C ILE A 82 -3.85 -6.15 -8.32
N PRO A 83 -3.02 -6.81 -9.15
CA PRO A 83 -1.97 -7.70 -8.65
C PRO A 83 -0.89 -7.00 -7.83
N THR A 84 -0.54 -5.73 -8.14
CA THR A 84 0.37 -4.92 -7.31
C THR A 84 -0.12 -4.80 -5.86
N TYR A 85 -1.37 -4.40 -5.67
CA TYR A 85 -1.96 -4.27 -4.34
C TYR A 85 -2.28 -5.63 -3.71
N ALA A 86 -2.58 -6.65 -4.51
CA ALA A 86 -2.77 -8.02 -4.02
C ALA A 86 -1.49 -8.57 -3.39
N ALA A 87 -0.31 -8.30 -3.96
CA ALA A 87 0.97 -8.71 -3.38
C ALA A 87 1.16 -8.16 -1.95
N LEU A 88 0.85 -6.88 -1.74
CA LEU A 88 0.90 -6.22 -0.44
C LEU A 88 -0.13 -6.77 0.54
N TRP A 89 -1.38 -6.92 0.09
CA TRP A 89 -2.46 -7.49 0.89
C TRP A 89 -2.13 -8.92 1.36
N LEU A 90 -1.60 -9.76 0.47
CA LEU A 90 -1.17 -11.11 0.79
C LEU A 90 0.03 -11.10 1.74
N GLY A 91 0.99 -10.19 1.57
CA GLY A 91 2.10 -9.98 2.52
C GLY A 91 1.63 -9.61 3.92
N GLY A 92 0.65 -8.70 4.01
CA GLY A 92 0.00 -8.34 5.27
C GLY A 92 -0.70 -9.54 5.92
N ARG A 93 -1.47 -10.30 5.13
CA ARG A 93 -2.12 -11.54 5.62
C ARG A 93 -1.13 -12.58 6.10
N PHE A 94 -0.07 -12.79 5.33
CA PHE A 94 1.00 -13.72 5.67
C PHE A 94 1.62 -13.36 7.02
N SER A 95 1.78 -12.06 7.29
CA SER A 95 2.39 -11.52 8.50
C SER A 95 1.57 -11.73 9.77
N ARG A 96 0.29 -12.11 9.67
CA ARG A 96 -0.54 -12.42 10.85
C ARG A 96 0.03 -13.50 11.75
N ARG A 97 0.78 -14.45 11.17
CA ARG A 97 1.46 -15.52 11.92
C ARG A 97 2.54 -15.00 12.88
N TYR A 98 3.03 -13.78 12.67
CA TYR A 98 4.08 -13.19 13.49
C TYR A 98 3.52 -12.31 14.59
N LEU A 99 2.24 -11.90 14.54
CA LEU A 99 1.60 -11.00 15.50
C LEU A 99 1.70 -11.53 16.92
N ASN A 100 2.70 -11.07 17.65
CA ASN A 100 2.88 -11.31 19.07
C ASN A 100 3.43 -10.04 19.74
N GLN A 101 3.61 -10.08 21.07
CA GLN A 101 4.07 -8.92 21.83
C GLN A 101 5.57 -8.61 21.65
N SER A 102 6.33 -9.45 20.94
CA SER A 102 7.78 -9.26 20.75
C SER A 102 8.11 -8.15 19.75
N TRP A 103 9.23 -7.47 19.95
CA TRP A 103 9.84 -6.58 18.96
C TRP A 103 10.28 -7.33 17.71
N LEU A 104 10.61 -8.62 17.84
CA LEU A 104 10.96 -9.50 16.72
C LEU A 104 9.78 -9.73 15.75
N SER A 105 8.53 -9.58 16.21
CA SER A 105 7.34 -9.61 15.34
C SER A 105 7.34 -8.44 14.36
N ILE A 106 7.75 -7.25 14.82
CA ILE A 106 7.75 -6.04 13.99
C ILE A 106 8.80 -6.18 12.89
N SER A 107 10.02 -6.59 13.23
CA SER A 107 11.09 -6.76 12.23
C SER A 107 10.73 -7.82 11.18
N LYS A 108 10.14 -8.95 11.56
CA LYS A 108 9.63 -9.96 10.62
C LYS A 108 8.53 -9.40 9.71
N THR A 109 7.59 -8.64 10.27
CA THR A 109 6.51 -8.01 9.50
C THR A 109 7.06 -6.96 8.52
N MET A 110 8.05 -6.17 8.93
CA MET A 110 8.73 -5.21 8.06
C MET A 110 9.51 -5.89 6.94
N ALA A 111 10.16 -7.02 7.21
CA ALA A 111 10.82 -7.81 6.17
C ALA A 111 9.81 -8.34 5.12
N VAL A 112 8.64 -8.81 5.57
CA VAL A 112 7.57 -9.21 4.63
C VAL A 112 7.02 -8.01 3.85
N ALA A 113 6.87 -6.85 4.50
CA ALA A 113 6.46 -5.62 3.83
C ALA A 113 7.48 -5.19 2.75
N LEU A 114 8.78 -5.32 3.02
CA LEU A 114 9.84 -5.05 2.04
C LEU A 114 9.71 -5.98 0.83
N VAL A 115 9.60 -7.29 1.06
CA VAL A 115 9.47 -8.28 -0.04
C VAL A 115 8.20 -8.04 -0.86
N ALA A 116 7.08 -7.81 -0.19
CA ALA A 116 5.82 -7.50 -0.86
C ALA A 116 5.87 -6.18 -1.63
N GLY A 117 6.58 -5.17 -1.10
CA GLY A 117 6.85 -3.91 -1.76
C GLY A 117 7.70 -4.09 -3.02
N CYS A 118 8.75 -4.91 -2.97
CA CYS A 118 9.57 -5.23 -4.14
C CYS A 118 8.74 -5.93 -5.24
N ALA A 119 7.90 -6.89 -4.86
CA ALA A 119 6.99 -7.55 -5.79
C ALA A 119 5.99 -6.54 -6.38
N ALA A 120 5.41 -5.67 -5.56
CA ALA A 120 4.49 -4.63 -6.00
C ALA A 120 5.16 -3.68 -7.01
N PHE A 121 6.39 -3.23 -6.73
CA PHE A 121 7.17 -2.39 -7.65
C PHE A 121 7.47 -3.09 -8.97
N ALA A 122 7.90 -4.35 -8.92
CA ALA A 122 8.18 -5.12 -10.14
C ALA A 122 6.93 -5.29 -11.01
N ILE A 123 5.78 -5.58 -10.39
CA ILE A 123 4.50 -5.72 -11.10
C ILE A 123 4.07 -4.37 -11.69
N SER A 124 4.05 -3.29 -10.90
CA SER A 124 3.56 -1.98 -11.38
C SER A 124 4.50 -1.37 -12.41
N ASN A 125 5.79 -1.29 -12.12
CA ASN A 125 6.79 -0.70 -13.01
C ASN A 125 6.99 -1.55 -14.28
N GLY A 126 7.02 -2.88 -14.14
CA GLY A 126 7.18 -3.79 -15.26
C GLY A 126 5.96 -3.82 -16.18
N SER A 127 4.74 -3.85 -15.61
CA SER A 127 3.53 -3.77 -16.43
C SER A 127 3.36 -2.42 -17.11
N PHE A 128 3.76 -1.32 -16.46
CA PHE A 128 3.75 0.00 -17.10
C PHE A 128 4.72 0.05 -18.28
N TYR A 129 5.94 -0.46 -18.14
CA TYR A 129 6.88 -0.58 -19.25
C TYR A 129 6.30 -1.40 -20.42
N LEU A 130 5.73 -2.57 -20.13
CA LEU A 130 5.29 -3.53 -21.16
C LEU A 130 3.96 -3.16 -21.83
N PHE A 131 3.01 -2.58 -21.09
CA PHE A 131 1.61 -2.48 -21.52
C PHE A 131 1.04 -1.06 -21.52
N SER A 132 1.80 -0.03 -21.15
CA SER A 132 1.28 1.35 -21.15
C SER A 132 1.22 2.00 -22.54
N GLY A 133 1.96 1.47 -23.52
CA GLY A 133 2.18 2.12 -24.81
C GLY A 133 3.12 3.34 -24.77
N ARG A 134 3.73 3.65 -23.60
CA ARG A 134 4.59 4.83 -23.42
C ARG A 134 6.06 4.60 -23.78
N TYR A 135 6.53 3.36 -23.79
CA TYR A 135 7.95 3.00 -23.90
C TYR A 135 8.25 1.97 -25.00
N GLU A 136 7.39 1.85 -26.02
CA GLU A 136 7.51 0.80 -27.05
C GLU A 136 8.87 0.75 -27.76
N ALA A 137 9.51 1.91 -27.96
CA ALA A 137 10.81 2.02 -28.61
C ALA A 137 12.01 2.01 -27.64
N MET A 138 11.78 1.99 -26.32
CA MET A 138 12.84 2.08 -25.32
C MET A 138 13.32 0.68 -24.91
N PRO A 139 14.63 0.36 -25.04
CA PRO A 139 15.17 -0.90 -24.54
C PRO A 139 15.02 -1.05 -23.01
N LEU A 140 14.77 -2.27 -22.54
CA LEU A 140 14.55 -2.58 -21.12
C LEU A 140 15.69 -2.10 -20.22
N ALA A 141 16.94 -2.23 -20.66
CA ALA A 141 18.11 -1.79 -19.88
C ALA A 141 18.10 -0.27 -19.64
N GLN A 142 17.70 0.51 -20.65
CA GLN A 142 17.58 1.96 -20.52
C GLN A 142 16.40 2.34 -19.60
N TYR A 143 15.27 1.63 -19.73
CA TYR A 143 14.13 1.83 -18.84
C TYR A 143 14.47 1.54 -17.38
N VAL A 144 15.16 0.43 -17.10
CA VAL A 144 15.60 0.07 -15.74
C VAL A 144 16.61 1.08 -15.19
N GLN A 145 17.53 1.57 -16.02
CA GLN A 145 18.46 2.63 -15.60
C GLN A 145 17.73 3.93 -15.25
N ALA A 146 16.72 4.31 -16.04
CA ALA A 146 15.93 5.51 -15.82
C ALA A 146 14.99 5.41 -14.61
N THR A 147 14.44 4.22 -14.34
CA THR A 147 13.40 4.02 -13.31
C THR A 147 13.89 3.34 -12.04
N GLY A 148 15.09 2.72 -12.05
CA GLY A 148 15.62 1.95 -10.93
C GLY A 148 15.80 2.78 -9.66
N GLY A 149 16.07 4.09 -9.80
CA GLY A 149 16.15 5.01 -8.66
C GLY A 149 14.85 5.17 -7.88
N TYR A 150 13.69 4.98 -8.53
CA TYR A 150 12.37 5.13 -7.89
C TYR A 150 12.07 4.02 -6.88
N VAL A 151 12.76 2.88 -6.95
CA VAL A 151 12.50 1.76 -6.03
C VAL A 151 12.69 2.17 -4.57
N TRP A 152 13.65 3.06 -4.29
CA TRP A 152 14.00 3.45 -2.92
C TRP A 152 12.96 4.38 -2.30
N SER A 153 12.46 5.37 -3.04
CA SER A 153 11.37 6.21 -2.58
C SER A 153 10.07 5.42 -2.46
N TYR A 154 9.78 4.56 -3.45
CA TYR A 154 8.62 3.67 -3.44
C TYR A 154 8.57 2.77 -2.20
N LEU A 155 9.68 2.08 -1.89
CA LEU A 155 9.78 1.22 -0.71
C LEU A 155 9.87 2.02 0.59
N GLY A 156 10.63 3.12 0.60
CA GLY A 156 10.89 3.93 1.78
C GLY A 156 9.61 4.47 2.40
N TYR A 157 8.74 5.09 1.60
CA TYR A 157 7.46 5.60 2.10
C TYR A 157 6.50 4.49 2.52
N ALA A 158 6.44 3.39 1.74
CA ALA A 158 5.63 2.23 2.10
C ALA A 158 6.04 1.66 3.47
N LEU A 159 7.34 1.48 3.70
CA LEU A 159 7.87 0.96 4.96
C LEU A 159 7.68 1.94 6.11
N LEU A 160 7.88 3.24 5.89
CA LEU A 160 7.64 4.28 6.89
C LEU A 160 6.20 4.24 7.39
N TYR A 161 5.23 4.32 6.48
CA TYR A 161 3.81 4.29 6.82
C TYR A 161 3.39 2.95 7.43
N THR A 162 3.93 1.83 6.96
CA THR A 162 3.66 0.52 7.56
C THR A 162 4.19 0.45 8.99
N GLY A 163 5.41 0.94 9.24
CA GLY A 163 6.03 0.98 10.57
C GLY A 163 5.24 1.86 11.56
N LEU A 164 4.76 3.01 11.11
CA LEU A 164 3.85 3.87 11.89
C LEU A 164 2.54 3.14 12.21
N GLY A 165 1.92 2.50 11.22
CA GLY A 165 0.69 1.72 11.42
C GLY A 165 0.88 0.57 12.40
N LEU A 166 1.98 -0.18 12.32
CA LEU A 166 2.30 -1.24 13.26
C LEU A 166 2.53 -0.72 14.69
N SER A 167 3.20 0.42 14.83
CA SER A 167 3.42 1.07 16.12
C SER A 167 2.09 1.45 16.78
N VAL A 168 1.17 2.06 16.03
CA VAL A 168 -0.18 2.39 16.51
C VAL A 168 -0.95 1.13 16.92
N LEU A 169 -0.92 0.08 16.09
CA LEU A 169 -1.56 -1.19 16.42
C LEU A 169 -0.99 -1.80 17.71
N LYS A 170 0.33 -1.76 17.90
CA LYS A 170 0.97 -2.31 19.09
C LYS A 170 0.62 -1.51 20.35
N ILE A 171 0.73 -0.19 20.30
CA ILE A 171 0.30 0.70 21.40
C ILE A 171 -1.15 0.40 21.77
N TRP A 172 -2.03 0.24 20.77
CA TRP A 172 -3.43 -0.11 21.01
C TRP A 172 -3.59 -1.46 21.74
N THR A 173 -2.81 -2.49 21.40
CA THR A 173 -2.87 -3.78 22.08
C THR A 173 -2.36 -3.74 23.51
N VAL A 174 -1.37 -2.90 23.81
CA VAL A 174 -0.84 -2.71 25.17
C VAL A 174 -1.89 -1.99 26.05
N VAL A 175 -2.57 -0.98 25.51
CA VAL A 175 -3.60 -0.22 26.23
C VAL A 175 -4.90 -1.02 26.46
N LYS A 176 -5.21 -2.02 25.61
CA LYS A 176 -6.41 -2.88 25.75
C LYS A 176 -6.08 -4.38 25.58
N PRO A 177 -5.50 -5.04 26.60
CA PRO A 177 -5.00 -6.42 26.51
C PRO A 177 -6.08 -7.50 26.32
N SER A 178 -7.34 -7.25 26.70
CA SER A 178 -8.47 -8.20 26.60
C SER A 178 -8.88 -8.59 25.17
N LEU A 179 -8.26 -8.02 24.15
CA LEU A 179 -8.53 -8.28 22.74
C LEU A 179 -7.67 -9.41 22.14
N LEU A 180 -6.54 -9.75 22.77
CA LEU A 180 -5.64 -10.82 22.32
C LEU A 180 -6.31 -12.19 22.43
N GLU A 181 -7.11 -12.41 23.48
CA GLU A 181 -7.85 -13.66 23.69
C GLU A 181 -8.94 -13.93 22.65
N LYS A 182 -9.46 -12.88 21.99
CA LYS A 182 -10.42 -13.01 20.89
C LYS A 182 -9.74 -13.14 19.53
N GLN A 183 -8.54 -12.58 19.35
CA GLN A 183 -7.77 -12.70 18.11
C GLN A 183 -7.13 -14.08 17.91
N MET A 184 -6.80 -14.80 19.00
CA MET A 184 -6.24 -16.16 18.93
C MET A 184 -7.29 -17.29 18.86
N ARG A 185 -8.59 -16.96 19.02
CA ARG A 185 -9.69 -17.94 19.02
C ARG A 185 -10.47 -18.03 17.69
N TYR A 186 -10.10 -17.26 16.67
CA TYR A 186 -10.75 -17.25 15.34
C TYR A 186 -9.75 -17.07 14.22
#